data_AF-A0A239CKX5-F1
#
_entry.id   AF-A0A239CKX5-F1
#
_cell.length_a   1.000
_cell.length_b   1.000
_cell.length_c   1.000
_cell.angle_alpha   90.00
_cell.angle_beta   90.00
_cell.angle_gamma   90.00
#
_symmetry.space_group_name_H-M   'P 1'
#
loop_
_entity.id
_entity.type
_entity.pdbx_description
1 polymer ?
#
loop_
_entity_poly.entity_id
_entity_poly.type
_entity_poly.pdbx_seq_one_letter_code
_entity_poly.pdbx_strand_id
1 'polypeptide(L)'
;MKRKRGAMIPCPHCHGPGSVRTSEQITPLAREARIVCETEECGHIFVVQIEILRTIAPSLTPDPNVTIPGGNQDRRRARTAPGNDNLPRPANDDADPPESARRLT
;
A
#
# COMPACT_ATOMS: atom_id res chain seq x y z
N MET A 1 -22.01 -17.39 -0.43
CA MET A 1 -20.63 -17.26 0.11
C MET A 1 -19.72 -16.68 -0.97
N LYS A 2 -19.39 -15.38 -0.95
CA LYS A 2 -18.47 -14.80 -1.95
C LYS A 2 -17.04 -15.23 -1.60
N ARG A 3 -16.42 -16.10 -2.40
CA ARG A 3 -15.00 -16.43 -2.23
C ARG A 3 -14.20 -15.18 -2.57
N LYS A 4 -13.49 -14.62 -1.58
CA LYS A 4 -12.53 -13.54 -1.85
C LYS A 4 -11.46 -14.15 -2.76
N ARG A 5 -11.41 -13.69 -4.02
CA ARG A 5 -10.30 -14.04 -4.92
C ARG A 5 -9.02 -13.55 -4.24
N GLY A 6 -7.99 -14.40 -4.18
CA GLY A 6 -6.67 -13.99 -3.70
C GLY A 6 -6.15 -12.79 -4.49
N ALA A 7 -5.10 -12.12 -4.00
CA ALA A 7 -4.50 -10.98 -4.68
C ALA A 7 -4.30 -11.28 -6.17
N MET A 8 -5.03 -10.55 -7.01
CA MET A 8 -5.08 -10.80 -8.45
C MET A 8 -3.84 -10.18 -9.08
N ILE A 9 -3.00 -11.00 -9.69
CA ILE A 9 -1.89 -10.50 -10.50
C ILE A 9 -2.44 -10.28 -11.92
N PRO A 10 -2.50 -9.02 -12.39
CA PRO A 10 -3.08 -8.71 -13.69
C PRO A 10 -2.18 -9.20 -14.81
N CYS A 11 -2.79 -9.59 -15.93
CA CYS A 11 -2.05 -9.94 -17.15
C CYS A 11 -1.30 -8.70 -17.68
N PRO A 12 -0.01 -8.81 -18.06
CA PRO A 12 0.75 -7.68 -18.59
C PRO A 12 0.28 -7.22 -19.99
N HIS A 13 -0.49 -8.04 -20.71
CA HIS A 13 -0.97 -7.71 -22.05
C HIS A 13 -2.32 -6.99 -22.04
N CYS A 14 -3.30 -7.53 -21.30
CA CYS A 14 -4.68 -7.03 -21.33
C CYS A 14 -5.12 -6.41 -19.99
N HIS A 15 -4.29 -6.47 -18.95
CA HIS A 15 -4.64 -6.09 -17.57
C HIS A 15 -5.83 -6.85 -16.98
N GLY A 16 -6.29 -7.90 -17.68
CA GLY A 16 -7.36 -8.78 -17.26
C GLY A 16 -6.96 -9.68 -16.07
N PRO A 17 -7.95 -10.36 -15.48
CA PRO A 17 -7.73 -11.21 -14.31
C PRO A 17 -6.82 -12.40 -14.61
N GLY A 18 -5.84 -12.63 -13.74
CA GLY A 18 -4.98 -13.81 -13.73
C GLY A 18 -5.40 -14.81 -12.66
N SER A 19 -5.50 -16.09 -13.04
CA SER A 19 -5.78 -17.22 -12.15
C SER A 19 -4.52 -18.05 -11.89
N VAL A 20 -4.15 -18.25 -10.62
CA VAL A 20 -3.05 -19.14 -10.25
C VAL A 20 -3.47 -20.59 -10.50
N ARG A 21 -2.69 -21.33 -11.29
CA ARG A 21 -2.94 -22.74 -11.60
C ARG A 21 -2.06 -23.68 -10.80
N THR A 22 -0.80 -23.32 -10.64
CA THR A 22 0.16 -24.03 -9.80
C THR A 22 1.01 -23.01 -9.06
N SER A 23 1.49 -23.39 -7.88
CA SER A 23 2.44 -22.58 -7.13
C SER A 23 3.39 -23.48 -6.35
N GLU A 24 4.67 -23.13 -6.35
CA GLU A 24 5.73 -23.87 -5.69
C GLU A 24 6.49 -22.94 -4.75
N GLN A 25 6.73 -23.40 -3.52
CA GLN A 25 7.57 -22.68 -2.58
C GLN A 25 9.03 -22.98 -2.91
N ILE A 26 9.79 -21.96 -3.32
CA ILE A 26 11.19 -22.13 -3.75
C ILE A 26 12.15 -21.95 -2.56
N THR A 27 11.91 -20.92 -1.75
CA THR A 27 12.63 -20.66 -0.49
C THR A 27 11.64 -20.20 0.57
N PRO A 28 12.00 -20.09 1.86
CA PRO A 28 11.10 -19.51 2.87
C PRO A 28 10.58 -18.11 2.52
N LEU A 29 11.28 -17.37 1.65
CA LEU A 29 10.94 -15.99 1.27
C LEU A 29 10.37 -15.85 -0.15
N ALA A 30 10.47 -16.89 -0.99
CA ALA A 30 10.05 -16.81 -2.38
C ALA A 30 9.15 -17.96 -2.81
N ARG A 31 8.07 -17.62 -3.53
CA ARG A 31 7.14 -18.57 -4.14
C ARG A 31 6.98 -18.27 -5.62
N GLU A 32 7.09 -19.29 -6.45
CA GLU A 32 6.78 -19.21 -7.88
C GLU A 32 5.32 -19.63 -8.13
N ALA A 33 4.66 -18.99 -9.08
CA ALA A 33 3.30 -19.32 -9.48
C ALA A 33 3.11 -19.24 -10.99
N ARG A 34 2.46 -20.25 -11.57
CA ARG A 34 1.99 -20.24 -12.96
C ARG A 34 0.59 -19.66 -13.01
N ILE A 35 0.42 -18.60 -13.79
CA ILE A 35 -0.83 -17.85 -13.91
C ILE A 35 -1.37 -17.96 -15.33
N VAL A 36 -2.69 -18.14 -15.43
CA VAL A 36 -3.42 -18.13 -16.70
C VAL A 36 -4.41 -16.98 -16.69
N CYS A 37 -4.32 -16.10 -17.69
CA CYS A 37 -5.28 -15.04 -17.92
C CYS A 37 -6.67 -15.63 -18.23
N GLU A 38 -7.72 -15.13 -17.56
CA GLU A 38 -9.09 -15.61 -17.75
C GLU A 38 -9.80 -14.91 -18.93
N THR A 39 -9.23 -13.85 -19.49
CA THR A 39 -9.76 -13.21 -20.70
C THR A 39 -9.51 -14.12 -21.89
N GLU A 40 -10.58 -14.69 -22.46
CA GLU A 40 -10.52 -15.69 -23.53
C GLU A 40 -9.71 -15.22 -24.74
N GLU A 41 -9.90 -13.97 -25.17
CA GLU A 41 -9.16 -13.39 -26.30
C GLU A 41 -7.65 -13.24 -26.02
N CYS A 42 -7.27 -13.11 -24.75
CA CYS A 42 -5.87 -12.93 -24.36
C CYS A 42 -5.18 -14.28 -24.14
N GLY A 43 -5.77 -15.17 -23.34
CA GLY A 43 -5.26 -16.53 -23.08
C GLY A 43 -3.83 -16.63 -22.53
N HIS A 44 -3.19 -15.51 -22.18
CA HIS A 44 -1.77 -15.48 -21.85
C HIS A 44 -1.46 -16.32 -20.60
N ILE A 45 -0.37 -17.06 -20.67
CA ILE A 45 0.11 -17.91 -19.59
C ILE A 45 1.52 -17.47 -19.23
N PHE A 46 1.72 -17.15 -17.96
CA PHE A 46 2.96 -16.56 -17.48
C PHE A 46 3.32 -17.07 -16.09
N VAL A 47 4.59 -16.94 -15.75
CA VAL A 47 5.14 -17.32 -14.45
C VAL A 47 5.49 -16.05 -13.68
N VAL A 48 5.21 -16.04 -12.39
CA VAL A 48 5.57 -14.95 -11.48
C VAL A 48 6.27 -15.50 -10.26
N GLN A 49 7.19 -14.72 -9.71
CA GLN A 49 7.82 -14.98 -8.42
C GLN A 49 7.36 -13.91 -7.43
N ILE A 50 6.84 -14.34 -6.29
CA ILE A 50 6.41 -13.48 -5.19
C ILE A 50 7.47 -13.62 -4.09
N GLU A 51 8.08 -12.49 -3.72
CA GLU A 51 9.17 -12.45 -2.74
C GLU A 51 8.81 -11.58 -1.53
N ILE A 52 9.19 -12.06 -0.33
CA ILE A 52 9.12 -11.32 0.92
C ILE A 52 10.39 -10.47 1.05
N LEU A 53 10.30 -9.20 0.66
CA LEU A 53 11.46 -8.31 0.60
C LEU A 53 11.86 -7.68 1.94
N ARG A 54 10.87 -7.39 2.79
CA ARG A 54 11.12 -6.70 4.07
C ARG A 54 10.02 -6.92 5.09
N THR A 55 10.41 -6.89 6.35
CA THR A 55 9.51 -6.89 7.50
C THR A 55 8.97 -5.48 7.74
N ILE A 56 7.66 -5.29 7.59
CA ILE A 56 6.98 -4.03 7.95
C ILE A 56 6.66 -4.01 9.45
N ALA A 57 6.21 -5.14 9.99
CA ALA A 57 5.99 -5.36 11.42
C ALA A 57 6.57 -6.73 11.79
N PRO A 58 7.30 -6.85 12.92
CA PRO A 58 7.93 -8.10 13.31
C PRO A 58 6.89 -9.18 13.65
N SER A 59 7.25 -10.44 13.42
CA SER A 59 6.46 -11.58 13.86
C SER A 59 6.45 -11.66 15.39
N LEU A 60 5.32 -12.03 16.00
CA LEU A 60 5.23 -12.35 17.43
C LEU A 60 5.84 -13.72 17.75
N THR A 61 6.07 -14.54 16.72
CA THR A 61 6.68 -15.88 16.81
C THR A 61 7.68 -16.03 15.66
N PRO A 62 8.88 -15.45 15.76
CA PRO A 62 9.88 -15.50 14.69
C PRO A 62 10.50 -16.91 14.59
N ASP A 63 10.71 -17.38 13.36
CA ASP A 63 11.55 -18.55 13.09
C ASP A 63 13.03 -18.11 13.11
N PRO A 64 13.89 -18.67 13.98
CA PRO A 64 15.29 -18.27 14.09
C PRO A 64 16.11 -18.57 12.82
N ASN A 65 15.63 -19.44 11.94
CA ASN A 65 16.31 -19.78 10.68
C ASN A 65 15.96 -18.83 9.53
N VAL A 66 14.99 -17.91 9.73
CA VAL A 66 14.50 -17.02 8.68
C VAL A 66 14.92 -15.59 8.99
N THR A 67 15.87 -15.08 8.21
CA THR A 67 16.33 -13.69 8.32
C THR A 67 15.71 -12.86 7.21
N ILE A 68 14.91 -11.85 7.56
CA ILE A 68 14.27 -10.91 6.63
C ILE A 68 14.72 -9.49 6.97
N PRO A 69 15.20 -8.70 6.00
CA PRO A 69 15.56 -7.31 6.25
C PRO A 69 14.39 -6.51 6.86
N GLY A 70 14.68 -5.72 7.89
CA GLY A 70 13.71 -4.75 8.41
C GLY A 70 13.46 -3.63 7.40
N GLY A 71 12.20 -3.21 7.23
CA GLY A 71 11.90 -2.02 6.44
C GLY A 71 12.40 -0.74 7.12
N ASN A 72 12.88 0.24 6.33
CA ASN A 72 13.29 1.54 6.86
C ASN A 72 12.08 2.25 7.51
N GLN A 73 12.07 2.32 8.85
CA GLN A 73 11.02 2.96 9.63
C GLN A 73 10.99 4.49 9.45
N ASP A 74 12.12 5.10 9.09
CA ASP A 74 12.23 6.55 8.88
C ASP A 74 11.41 7.01 7.67
N ARG A 75 11.27 6.15 6.64
CA ARG A 75 10.36 6.40 5.51
C ARG A 75 8.89 6.47 5.93
N ARG A 76 8.52 5.84 7.04
CA ARG A 76 7.16 5.93 7.60
C ARG A 76 6.98 7.24 8.37
N ARG A 77 7.98 7.65 9.17
CA ARG A 77 7.97 8.92 9.93
C ARG A 77 7.89 10.14 9.01
N ALA A 78 8.60 10.15 7.89
CA ALA A 78 8.56 11.25 6.92
C ALA A 78 7.14 11.54 6.37
N ARG A 79 6.22 10.56 6.40
CA ARG A 79 4.81 10.75 5.99
C ARG A 79 3.91 11.29 7.10
N THR A 80 4.46 11.57 8.29
CA THR A 80 3.72 11.94 9.49
C THR A 80 3.72 13.45 9.75
N ALA A 81 4.17 14.29 8.82
CA ALA A 81 3.72 15.67 8.85
C ALA A 81 2.21 15.65 8.54
N PRO A 82 1.32 15.92 9.49
CA PRO A 82 -0.09 15.95 9.20
C PRO A 82 -0.32 17.10 8.20
N GLY A 83 -1.05 16.82 7.12
CA GLY A 83 -1.24 17.76 6.01
C GLY A 83 -1.98 19.05 6.37
N ASN A 84 -2.34 19.24 7.64
CA ASN A 84 -3.08 20.37 8.18
C ASN A 84 -2.20 21.34 9.01
N ASP A 85 -0.90 21.12 9.14
CA ASP A 85 -0.02 22.07 9.84
C ASP A 85 0.23 23.36 9.03
N ASN A 86 -0.15 23.37 7.74
CA ASN A 86 -0.15 24.54 6.86
C ASN A 86 -1.57 25.07 6.61
N LEU A 87 -2.44 25.08 7.62
CA LEU A 87 -3.73 25.77 7.49
C LEU A 87 -3.45 27.28 7.34
N PRO A 88 -3.94 27.92 6.26
CA PRO A 88 -3.99 29.38 6.20
C PRO A 88 -4.72 29.90 7.45
N ARG A 89 -4.27 31.03 7.99
CA ARG A 89 -4.98 31.68 9.09
C ARG A 89 -6.47 31.81 8.72
N PRO A 90 -7.42 31.42 9.59
CA PRO A 90 -8.84 31.48 9.27
C PRO A 90 -9.22 32.89 8.80
N ALA A 91 -10.01 32.98 7.73
CA ALA A 91 -10.38 34.25 7.11
C ALA A 91 -11.23 35.17 8.01
N ASN A 92 -11.66 34.69 9.18
CA ASN A 92 -12.43 35.47 10.15
C ASN A 92 -11.58 36.06 11.28
N ASP A 93 -10.25 35.92 11.25
CA ASP A 93 -9.35 36.69 12.11
C ASP A 93 -9.12 38.11 11.55
N ASP A 94 -10.16 38.70 10.95
CA ASP A 94 -10.23 40.12 10.67
C ASP A 94 -10.04 40.85 12.01
N ALA A 95 -9.01 41.70 12.07
CA ALA A 95 -8.59 42.42 13.24
C ALA A 95 -9.80 43.02 14.00
N ASP A 96 -9.71 43.02 15.34
CA ASP A 96 -10.60 43.83 16.19
C ASP A 96 -10.84 45.19 15.50
N PRO A 97 -12.11 45.61 15.31
CA PRO A 97 -12.38 46.92 14.72
C PRO A 97 -11.59 47.97 15.50
N PRO A 98 -10.96 48.95 14.82
CA PRO A 98 -10.17 49.95 15.51
C PRO A 98 -11.01 50.58 16.62
N GLU A 99 -10.40 50.80 17.79
CA GLU A 99 -11.07 51.23 19.01
C GLU A 99 -11.95 52.49 18.82
N SER A 100 -11.62 53.31 17.83
CA SER A 100 -12.38 54.48 17.38
C SER A 100 -13.83 54.18 16.96
N ALA A 101 -14.17 52.94 16.60
CA ALA A 101 -15.53 52.54 16.23
C ALA A 101 -16.41 52.14 17.43
N ARG A 102 -15.85 52.08 18.65
CA ARG A 102 -16.56 51.62 19.86
C ARG A 102 -17.27 52.74 20.64
N ARG A 103 -17.10 54.01 20.23
CA ARG A 103 -17.74 55.19 20.84
C ARG A 103 -18.50 56.00 19.80
N LEU A 104 -19.67 55.55 19.40
CA LEU A 104 -20.74 56.38 18.82
C LEU A 104 -22.07 55.67 19.08
N THR A 105 -22.54 55.79 20.32
CA THR A 105 -23.98 55.81 20.66
C THR A 105 -24.48 57.23 20.49
#